data_AF-A0A352C3B3-F1
#
_entry.id   AF-A0A352C3B3-F1
#
_cell.length_a   1.000
_cell.length_b   1.000
_cell.length_c   1.000
_cell.angle_alpha   90.00
_cell.angle_beta   90.00
_cell.angle_gamma   90.00
#
_symmetry.space_group_name_H-M   'P 1'
#
loop_
_entity.id
_entity.type
_entity.pdbx_description
1 polymer ?
#
loop_
_entity_poly.entity_id
_entity_poly.type
_entity_poly.pdbx_seq_one_letter_code
_entity_poly.pdbx_strand_id
1 'polypeptide(L)'
;EELFDVYQQIGSLQGDPEDLFDSNLLSEQHLALYDRFISLIQQIKVNPIEFKIRFLGDELGDRGECDFFVIKILEKLHLHQVQFSILISNHGFAFMSCLQFLFLNKHQLPEEMMIDSQSMRSYVYLRKLIDAQWLNYEYLERFMEEIYYPHLELLDYGLSIDGDDLNIYTHAGMNLLELKKLADDYGVTWQDSTVFDLAATLDQMKSVFKATKLQEIILILREIYQINDADERLQVTQKKLVNKPFWSIIWNRSYSDIGPYQRQGNFFVHNIHGHDESCPSSNKYYVSLDSPLGKCFLPEEETRLFTLNRWFYKTLCRQEFSLAEYHLKPKYTPPSLLSILSMYTMPSLNMKNCLLMSGLIYLFRNQLSKYFGIPFLQNIFDRISFNSKDFSKLLKN
;
A
#
# COMPACT_ATOMS: atom_id res chain seq x y z
N GLU A 1 -12.47 1.09 16.12
CA GLU A 1 -12.18 2.03 17.22
C GLU A 1 -11.46 1.35 18.37
N GLU A 2 -12.09 0.46 19.15
CA GLU A 2 -11.43 -0.18 20.32
C GLU A 2 -10.09 -0.86 20.03
N LEU A 3 -9.95 -1.54 18.88
CA LEU A 3 -8.69 -2.16 18.47
C LEU A 3 -7.57 -1.12 18.28
N PHE A 4 -7.91 0.04 17.72
CA PHE A 4 -6.99 1.13 17.50
C PHE A 4 -6.60 1.80 18.83
N ASP A 5 -7.55 1.94 19.77
CA ASP A 5 -7.25 2.47 21.10
C ASP A 5 -6.29 1.58 21.89
N VAL A 6 -6.43 0.25 21.77
CA VAL A 6 -5.49 -0.70 22.38
C VAL A 6 -4.11 -0.59 21.73
N TYR A 7 -4.05 -0.49 20.41
CA TYR A 7 -2.81 -0.28 19.67
C TYR A 7 -2.09 1.00 20.12
N GLN A 8 -2.80 2.12 20.21
CA GLN A 8 -2.26 3.41 20.67
C GLN A 8 -1.79 3.36 22.13
N GLN A 9 -2.54 2.68 23.01
CA GLN A 9 -2.13 2.48 24.40
C GLN A 9 -0.82 1.70 24.50
N ILE A 10 -0.65 0.64 23.71
CA ILE A 10 0.60 -0.11 23.67
C ILE A 10 1.72 0.82 23.25
N GLY A 11 1.57 1.55 22.14
CA GLY A 11 2.58 2.50 21.66
C GLY A 11 2.93 3.62 22.65
N SER A 12 1.99 4.04 23.50
CA SER A 12 2.25 5.04 24.54
C SER A 12 3.07 4.53 25.73
N LEU A 13 3.06 3.21 25.95
CA LEU A 13 3.85 2.56 27.01
C LEU A 13 5.23 2.12 26.53
N GLN A 14 5.42 2.11 25.20
CA GLN A 14 6.68 1.82 24.55
C GLN A 14 7.68 2.96 24.75
N GLY A 15 8.88 2.60 25.23
CA GLY A 15 10.02 3.51 25.35
C GLY A 15 10.79 3.67 24.03
N ASP A 16 11.90 4.41 24.08
CA ASP A 16 12.81 4.56 22.96
C ASP A 16 13.39 3.19 22.56
N PRO A 17 13.34 2.79 21.27
CA PRO A 17 13.99 1.61 20.72
C PRO A 17 15.43 1.35 21.17
N GLU A 18 16.22 2.40 21.42
CA GLU A 18 17.61 2.27 21.83
C GLU A 18 17.75 1.90 23.32
N ASP A 19 16.85 2.39 24.18
CA ASP A 19 16.78 2.03 25.60
C ASP A 19 16.20 0.60 25.81
N LEU A 20 15.77 -0.06 24.73
CA LEU A 20 15.06 -1.34 24.81
C LEU A 20 15.94 -2.55 25.12
N PHE A 21 17.25 -2.46 24.90
CA PHE A 21 18.19 -3.57 25.14
C PHE A 21 18.62 -3.68 26.61
N ASP A 22 18.37 -2.65 27.42
CA ASP A 22 18.67 -2.61 28.86
C ASP A 22 17.42 -2.93 29.71
N SER A 23 16.95 -4.17 29.66
CA SER A 23 16.29 -4.86 30.80
C SER A 23 14.97 -4.32 31.41
N ASN A 24 14.15 -3.53 30.72
CA ASN A 24 12.75 -3.38 31.15
C ASN A 24 11.89 -4.50 30.53
N LEU A 25 11.64 -5.54 31.33
CA LEU A 25 10.58 -6.53 31.09
C LEU A 25 9.27 -5.80 30.76
N LEU A 26 8.52 -6.33 29.81
CA LEU A 26 7.16 -5.87 29.54
C LEU A 26 6.36 -5.92 30.86
N SER A 27 5.78 -4.79 31.26
CA SER A 27 4.96 -4.75 32.47
C SER A 27 3.70 -5.61 32.30
N GLU A 28 3.10 -6.03 33.42
CA GLU A 28 1.82 -6.77 33.38
C GLU A 28 0.73 -6.01 32.59
N GLN A 29 0.75 -4.67 32.65
CA GLN A 29 -0.14 -3.82 31.87
C GLN A 29 0.08 -3.97 30.35
N HIS A 30 1.34 -4.09 29.89
CA HIS A 30 1.61 -4.35 28.48
C HIS A 30 1.00 -5.68 28.05
N LEU A 31 1.28 -6.75 28.80
CA LEU A 31 0.80 -8.09 28.47
C LEU A 31 -0.73 -8.16 28.44
N ALA A 32 -1.40 -7.51 29.40
CA ALA A 32 -2.86 -7.40 29.43
C ALA A 32 -3.45 -6.68 28.20
N LEU A 33 -2.74 -5.70 27.63
CA LEU A 33 -3.16 -5.04 26.40
C LEU A 33 -3.03 -5.97 25.18
N TYR A 34 -2.00 -6.81 25.12
CA TYR A 34 -1.88 -7.83 24.07
C TYR A 34 -2.99 -8.90 24.17
N ASP A 35 -3.32 -9.35 25.38
CA ASP A 35 -4.46 -10.25 25.61
C ASP A 35 -5.79 -9.61 25.16
N ARG A 36 -5.98 -8.32 25.48
CA ARG A 36 -7.14 -7.56 25.03
C ARG A 36 -7.18 -7.45 23.50
N PHE A 37 -6.05 -7.17 22.86
CA PHE A 37 -5.96 -7.14 21.40
C PHE A 37 -6.37 -8.48 20.78
N ILE A 38 -5.89 -9.61 21.32
CA ILE A 38 -6.28 -10.95 20.83
C ILE A 38 -7.79 -11.14 20.94
N SER A 39 -8.38 -10.81 22.10
CA SER A 39 -9.83 -10.91 22.31
C SER A 39 -10.63 -10.08 21.30
N LEU A 40 -10.16 -8.87 20.99
CA LEU A 40 -10.80 -8.01 19.99
C LEU A 40 -10.68 -8.59 18.57
N ILE A 41 -9.50 -9.03 18.14
CA ILE A 41 -9.29 -9.66 16.82
C ILE A 41 -10.19 -10.90 16.64
N GLN A 42 -10.38 -11.69 17.70
CA GLN A 42 -11.26 -12.86 17.65
C GLN A 42 -12.72 -12.48 17.35
N GLN A 43 -13.19 -11.35 17.87
CA GLN A 43 -14.55 -10.85 17.69
C GLN A 43 -14.79 -10.20 16.31
N ILE A 44 -13.74 -9.76 15.62
CA ILE A 44 -13.86 -9.18 14.28
C ILE A 44 -14.38 -10.23 13.30
N LYS A 45 -15.42 -9.86 12.56
CA LYS A 45 -15.97 -10.66 11.47
C LYS A 45 -15.29 -10.26 10.16
N VAL A 46 -14.78 -11.24 9.44
CA VAL A 46 -14.29 -11.04 8.09
C VAL A 46 -15.49 -11.07 7.16
N ASN A 47 -15.77 -9.95 6.49
CA ASN A 47 -16.79 -9.91 5.46
C ASN A 47 -16.33 -10.75 4.27
N PRO A 48 -17.23 -11.48 3.59
CA PRO A 48 -16.89 -12.12 2.33
C PRO A 48 -16.48 -11.03 1.34
N ILE A 49 -15.23 -11.12 0.87
CA ILE A 49 -14.71 -10.22 -0.17
C ILE A 49 -14.45 -11.02 -1.44
N GLU A 50 -14.83 -10.45 -2.58
CA GLU A 50 -14.61 -11.05 -3.91
C GLU A 50 -13.30 -10.58 -4.55
N PHE A 51 -12.52 -9.76 -3.85
CA PHE A 51 -11.26 -9.22 -4.34
C PHE A 51 -10.06 -9.72 -3.54
N LYS A 52 -8.93 -9.84 -4.23
CA LYS A 52 -7.63 -10.17 -3.63
C LYS A 52 -7.05 -8.95 -2.92
N ILE A 53 -6.54 -9.12 -1.71
CA ILE A 53 -5.75 -8.11 -1.00
C ILE A 53 -4.28 -8.24 -1.39
N ARG A 54 -3.61 -7.13 -1.69
CA ARG A 54 -2.18 -7.12 -2.01
C ARG A 54 -1.45 -6.17 -1.05
N PHE A 55 -0.60 -6.72 -0.21
CA PHE A 55 0.35 -5.96 0.59
C PHE A 55 1.59 -5.71 -0.28
N LEU A 56 1.98 -4.45 -0.48
CA LEU A 56 3.13 -4.08 -1.31
C LEU A 56 4.46 -4.12 -0.56
N GLY A 57 4.50 -4.75 0.61
CA GLY A 57 5.69 -4.86 1.45
C GLY A 57 5.61 -4.02 2.73
N ASP A 58 6.73 -3.99 3.46
CA ASP A 58 6.93 -3.31 4.74
C ASP A 58 5.86 -3.60 5.81
N GLU A 59 5.21 -4.76 5.70
CA GLU A 59 4.18 -5.18 6.66
C GLU A 59 4.78 -5.73 7.97
N LEU A 60 6.04 -6.19 7.95
CA LEU A 60 6.77 -6.66 9.12
C LEU A 60 8.16 -6.02 9.19
N GLY A 61 8.66 -5.79 10.40
CA GLY A 61 10.02 -5.29 10.62
C GLY A 61 10.22 -3.83 10.20
N ASP A 62 9.17 -2.99 10.26
CA ASP A 62 9.22 -1.54 10.02
C ASP A 62 9.04 -0.75 11.34
N ARG A 63 8.72 0.53 11.26
CA ARG A 63 8.70 1.53 12.35
C ARG A 63 7.49 1.46 13.28
N GLY A 64 6.51 0.61 13.01
CA GLY A 64 5.29 0.55 13.81
C GLY A 64 5.50 0.01 15.24
N GLU A 65 4.48 0.20 16.08
CA GLU A 65 3.93 -0.78 17.04
C GLU A 65 4.77 -2.01 17.41
N CYS A 66 4.31 -3.13 16.89
CA CYS A 66 4.80 -4.47 17.16
C CYS A 66 4.30 -5.37 16.02
N ASP A 67 5.18 -6.18 15.45
CA ASP A 67 4.85 -7.11 14.36
C ASP A 67 3.75 -8.11 14.75
N PHE A 68 3.57 -8.38 16.05
CA PHE A 68 2.54 -9.28 16.56
C PHE A 68 1.13 -8.90 16.09
N PHE A 69 0.82 -7.61 15.95
CA PHE A 69 -0.50 -7.17 15.50
C PHE A 69 -0.74 -7.54 14.03
N VAL A 70 0.26 -7.33 13.17
CA VAL A 70 0.16 -7.66 11.74
C VAL A 70 0.09 -9.18 11.58
N ILE A 71 0.91 -9.94 12.32
CA ILE A 71 0.84 -11.40 12.37
C ILE A 71 -0.59 -11.87 12.65
N LYS A 72 -1.25 -11.33 13.68
CA LYS A 72 -2.62 -11.71 14.03
C LYS A 72 -3.67 -11.31 12.98
N ILE A 73 -3.46 -10.21 12.27
CA ILE A 73 -4.32 -9.81 11.15
C ILE A 73 -4.17 -10.81 10.00
N LEU A 74 -2.94 -11.16 9.62
CA LEU A 74 -2.64 -12.12 8.56
C LEU A 74 -3.19 -13.52 8.90
N GLU A 75 -3.07 -13.96 10.15
CA GLU A 75 -3.71 -15.19 10.63
C GLU A 75 -5.23 -15.16 10.44
N LYS A 76 -5.87 -14.06 10.83
CA LYS A 76 -7.33 -13.91 10.69
C LYS A 76 -7.76 -14.01 9.23
N LEU A 77 -7.04 -13.34 8.32
CA LEU A 77 -7.29 -13.40 6.88
C LEU A 77 -7.12 -14.83 6.35
N HIS A 78 -6.04 -15.50 6.72
CA HIS A 78 -5.77 -16.88 6.31
C HIS A 78 -6.84 -17.86 6.80
N LEU A 79 -7.20 -17.80 8.08
CA LEU A 79 -8.24 -18.66 8.67
C LEU A 79 -9.62 -18.50 8.02
N HIS A 80 -9.90 -17.30 7.49
CA HIS A 80 -11.16 -17.02 6.76
C HIS A 80 -11.01 -17.18 5.25
N GLN A 81 -9.91 -17.77 4.78
CA GLN A 81 -9.64 -18.06 3.36
C GLN A 81 -9.71 -16.80 2.48
N VAL A 82 -9.38 -15.64 3.04
CA VAL A 82 -9.26 -14.41 2.26
C VAL A 82 -8.08 -14.57 1.30
N GLN A 83 -8.29 -14.27 0.03
CA GLN A 83 -7.20 -14.26 -0.93
C GLN A 83 -6.32 -13.02 -0.70
N PHE A 84 -5.07 -13.24 -0.31
CA PHE A 84 -4.09 -12.16 -0.22
C PHE A 84 -2.70 -12.57 -0.73
N SER A 85 -1.87 -11.58 -1.02
CA SER A 85 -0.44 -11.76 -1.29
C SER A 85 0.37 -10.67 -0.62
N ILE A 86 1.58 -11.03 -0.19
CA ILE A 86 2.54 -10.12 0.43
C ILE A 86 3.72 -10.02 -0.53
N LEU A 87 3.99 -8.84 -1.07
CA LEU A 87 5.19 -8.65 -1.90
C LEU A 87 6.41 -8.58 -1.01
N ILE A 88 7.45 -9.33 -1.34
CA ILE A 88 8.72 -9.28 -0.63
C ILE A 88 9.29 -7.86 -0.68
N SER A 89 9.75 -7.38 0.46
CA SER A 89 10.25 -6.03 0.70
C SER A 89 11.58 -6.03 1.41
N ASN A 90 12.23 -4.88 1.52
CA ASN A 90 13.47 -4.79 2.29
C ASN A 90 13.22 -5.03 3.79
N HIS A 91 12.14 -4.47 4.36
CA HIS A 91 11.80 -4.70 5.77
C HIS A 91 11.32 -6.14 6.03
N GLY A 92 10.44 -6.69 5.18
CA GLY A 92 10.03 -8.09 5.29
C GLY A 92 11.21 -9.07 5.12
N PHE A 93 12.17 -8.76 4.25
CA PHE A 93 13.41 -9.51 4.11
C PHE A 93 14.30 -9.41 5.35
N ALA A 94 14.44 -8.21 5.93
CA ALA A 94 15.17 -8.00 7.18
C ALA A 94 14.53 -8.75 8.35
N PHE A 95 13.20 -8.72 8.47
CA PHE A 95 12.45 -9.50 9.44
C PHE A 95 12.72 -11.01 9.30
N MET A 96 12.62 -11.55 8.08
CA MET A 96 12.95 -12.96 7.81
C MET A 96 14.38 -13.31 8.24
N SER A 97 15.33 -12.43 7.94
CA SER A 97 16.74 -12.57 8.32
C SER A 97 16.91 -12.66 9.84
N CYS A 98 16.34 -11.73 10.58
CA CYS A 98 16.37 -11.72 12.03
C CYS A 98 15.73 -12.98 12.64
N LEU A 99 14.62 -13.48 12.07
CA LEU A 99 14.04 -14.75 12.50
C LEU A 99 14.93 -15.96 12.21
N GLN A 100 15.60 -16.01 11.06
CA GLN A 100 16.54 -17.11 10.78
C GLN A 100 17.69 -17.12 11.78
N PHE A 101 18.20 -15.95 12.18
CA PHE A 101 19.20 -15.86 13.25
C PHE A 101 18.64 -16.41 14.57
N LEU A 102 17.42 -16.01 14.93
CA LEU A 102 16.77 -16.44 16.17
C LEU A 102 16.56 -17.96 16.21
N PHE A 103 16.13 -18.57 15.09
CA PHE A 103 15.93 -20.02 14.98
C PHE A 103 17.25 -20.80 15.14
N LEU A 104 18.37 -20.25 14.68
CA LEU A 104 19.68 -20.88 14.81
C LEU A 104 20.30 -20.69 16.20
N ASN A 105 20.21 -19.49 16.75
CA ASN A 105 21.00 -19.07 17.91
C ASN A 105 20.21 -18.99 19.22
N LYS A 106 19.01 -19.56 19.28
CA LYS A 106 18.20 -19.79 20.49
C LYS A 106 18.30 -18.64 21.50
N HIS A 107 17.77 -17.48 21.11
CA HIS A 107 17.63 -16.27 21.94
C HIS A 107 18.81 -15.28 21.96
N GLN A 108 19.83 -15.40 21.11
CA GLN A 108 20.74 -14.26 20.89
C GLN A 108 20.16 -13.28 19.85
N LEU A 109 20.63 -12.03 19.86
CA LEU A 109 20.42 -11.07 18.78
C LEU A 109 21.66 -11.06 17.87
N PRO A 110 21.50 -10.84 16.56
CA PRO A 110 22.64 -10.53 15.74
C PRO A 110 23.20 -9.18 16.21
N GLU A 111 24.52 -9.09 16.37
CA GLU A 111 25.20 -7.83 16.74
C GLU A 111 24.88 -6.69 15.75
N GLU A 112 24.60 -7.05 14.49
CA GLU A 112 24.23 -6.12 13.44
C GLU A 112 23.00 -6.64 12.69
N MET A 113 21.99 -5.78 12.57
CA MET A 113 20.80 -6.01 11.73
C MET A 113 21.03 -5.38 10.35
N MET A 114 20.39 -5.94 9.31
CA MET A 114 20.50 -5.38 7.95
C MET A 114 19.87 -4.00 7.81
N ILE A 115 18.87 -3.72 8.65
CA ILE A 115 18.22 -2.42 8.80
C ILE A 115 18.36 -2.05 10.28
N ASP A 116 18.60 -0.77 10.56
CA ASP A 116 18.80 -0.30 11.93
C ASP A 116 17.57 -0.54 12.81
N SER A 117 17.80 -0.64 14.13
CA SER A 117 16.76 -0.97 15.12
C SER A 117 15.62 0.05 15.16
N GLN A 118 15.90 1.32 14.89
CA GLN A 118 14.88 2.37 14.87
C GLN A 118 13.94 2.19 13.68
N SER A 119 14.49 1.84 12.52
CA SER A 119 13.73 1.49 11.31
C SER A 119 13.05 0.12 11.40
N MET A 120 13.43 -0.74 12.34
CA MET A 120 12.79 -2.05 12.62
C MET A 120 12.09 -2.13 13.98
N ARG A 121 11.58 -1.01 14.51
CA ARG A 121 10.98 -0.92 15.85
C ARG A 121 9.95 -2.03 16.14
N SER A 122 9.07 -2.31 15.18
CA SER A 122 8.00 -3.32 15.32
C SER A 122 8.54 -4.73 15.62
N TYR A 123 9.66 -5.10 15.00
CA TYR A 123 10.37 -6.34 15.25
C TYR A 123 11.02 -6.35 16.63
N VAL A 124 11.65 -5.24 17.03
CA VAL A 124 12.28 -5.12 18.36
C VAL A 124 11.24 -5.37 19.47
N TYR A 125 10.02 -4.86 19.32
CA TYR A 125 8.93 -5.13 20.26
C TYR A 125 8.38 -6.55 20.21
N LEU A 126 8.27 -7.15 19.02
CA LEU A 126 7.96 -8.58 18.90
C LEU A 126 8.98 -9.42 19.67
N ARG A 127 10.26 -9.07 19.56
CA ARG A 127 11.32 -9.76 20.27
C ARG A 127 11.16 -9.70 21.79
N LYS A 128 10.76 -8.55 22.34
CA LYS A 128 10.47 -8.43 23.79
C LYS A 128 9.39 -9.39 24.26
N LEU A 129 8.37 -9.64 23.44
CA LEU A 129 7.33 -10.63 23.77
C LEU A 129 7.90 -12.04 23.86
N ILE A 130 8.89 -12.36 23.00
CA ILE A 130 9.59 -13.64 23.01
C ILE A 130 10.49 -13.75 24.25
N ASP A 131 11.26 -12.70 24.56
CA ASP A 131 12.16 -12.67 25.72
C ASP A 131 11.40 -12.74 27.05
N ALA A 132 10.21 -12.14 27.11
CA ALA A 132 9.29 -12.26 28.23
C ALA A 132 8.58 -13.63 28.30
N GLN A 133 8.88 -14.55 27.38
CA GLN A 133 8.23 -15.86 27.24
C GLN A 133 6.71 -15.80 27.06
N TRP A 134 6.18 -14.64 26.69
CA TRP A 134 4.75 -14.45 26.41
C TRP A 134 4.40 -14.95 25.01
N LEU A 135 5.32 -14.74 24.05
CA LEU A 135 5.21 -15.27 22.70
C LEU A 135 6.22 -16.39 22.48
N ASN A 136 5.74 -17.52 22.00
CA ASN A 136 6.61 -18.66 21.75
C ASN A 136 7.30 -18.60 20.37
N TYR A 137 8.55 -19.05 20.28
CA TYR A 137 9.28 -19.05 19.01
C TYR A 137 8.77 -20.12 18.04
N GLU A 138 8.34 -21.30 18.51
CA GLU A 138 7.72 -22.31 17.62
C GLU A 138 6.41 -21.80 17.02
N TYR A 139 5.72 -20.88 17.71
CA TYR A 139 4.56 -20.21 17.14
C TYR A 139 4.94 -19.33 15.94
N LEU A 140 6.04 -18.59 16.03
CA LEU A 140 6.53 -17.76 14.92
C LEU A 140 7.05 -18.62 13.76
N GLU A 141 7.77 -19.70 14.04
CA GLU A 141 8.22 -20.64 13.00
C GLU A 141 7.02 -21.18 12.21
N ARG A 142 5.99 -21.66 12.91
CA ARG A 142 4.75 -22.12 12.29
C ARG A 142 4.03 -21.03 11.52
N PHE A 143 3.92 -19.81 12.07
CA PHE A 143 3.34 -18.69 11.34
C PHE A 143 4.08 -18.44 10.02
N MET A 144 5.41 -18.48 10.03
CA MET A 144 6.20 -18.26 8.83
C MET A 144 5.95 -19.35 7.78
N GLU A 145 5.95 -20.62 8.20
CA GLU A 145 5.80 -21.76 7.30
C GLU A 145 4.36 -21.96 6.79
N GLU A 146 3.36 -21.81 7.67
CA GLU A 146 1.96 -22.11 7.38
C GLU A 146 1.24 -20.91 6.73
N ILE A 147 1.68 -19.68 7.01
CA ILE A 147 0.94 -18.46 6.65
C ILE A 147 1.80 -17.50 5.85
N TYR A 148 2.92 -17.02 6.37
CA TYR A 148 3.67 -15.95 5.69
C TYR A 148 4.30 -16.39 4.36
N TYR A 149 5.15 -17.43 4.35
CA TYR A 149 5.83 -17.90 3.13
C TYR A 149 4.85 -18.35 2.03
N PRO A 150 3.74 -19.06 2.33
CA PRO A 150 2.75 -19.40 1.32
C PRO A 150 2.11 -18.19 0.63
N HIS A 151 2.02 -17.03 1.29
CA HIS A 151 1.45 -15.81 0.72
C HIS A 151 2.51 -14.80 0.23
N LEU A 152 3.80 -15.05 0.48
CA LEU A 152 4.91 -14.19 0.07
C LEU A 152 5.23 -14.33 -1.42
N GLU A 153 5.06 -13.28 -2.21
CA GLU A 153 5.30 -13.23 -3.64
C GLU A 153 6.50 -12.33 -3.97
N LEU A 154 7.24 -12.66 -5.04
CA LEU A 154 8.29 -11.79 -5.58
C LEU A 154 7.70 -10.50 -6.16
N LEU A 155 6.63 -10.68 -6.92
CA LEU A 155 5.87 -9.66 -7.62
C LEU A 155 4.46 -10.19 -7.85
N ASP A 156 3.56 -9.32 -8.23
CA ASP A 156 2.25 -9.73 -8.72
C ASP A 156 1.85 -8.91 -9.94
N TYR A 157 0.77 -9.28 -10.62
CA TYR A 157 0.30 -8.51 -11.75
C TYR A 157 -1.22 -8.59 -11.91
N GLY A 158 -1.76 -7.73 -12.76
CA GLY A 158 -3.16 -7.77 -13.18
C GLY A 158 -3.34 -7.07 -14.52
N LEU A 159 -4.17 -7.67 -15.38
CA LEU A 159 -4.55 -7.05 -16.64
C LEU A 159 -5.49 -5.87 -16.40
N SER A 160 -5.47 -4.89 -17.29
CA SER A 160 -6.51 -3.86 -17.33
C SER A 160 -7.88 -4.48 -17.62
N ILE A 161 -8.96 -3.74 -17.33
CA ILE A 161 -10.34 -4.21 -17.57
C ILE A 161 -10.55 -4.67 -19.01
N ASP A 162 -9.93 -3.97 -19.96
CA ASP A 162 -10.04 -4.25 -21.39
C ASP A 162 -9.09 -5.40 -21.82
N GLY A 163 -8.18 -5.85 -20.94
CA GLY A 163 -7.20 -6.91 -21.21
C GLY A 163 -5.98 -6.46 -22.01
N ASP A 164 -5.96 -5.20 -22.44
CA ASP A 164 -4.95 -4.67 -23.38
C ASP A 164 -3.67 -4.21 -22.70
N ASP A 165 -3.67 -3.96 -21.39
CA ASP A 165 -2.53 -3.41 -20.64
C ASP A 165 -2.21 -4.28 -19.42
N LEU A 166 -0.97 -4.21 -18.95
CA LEU A 166 -0.46 -4.96 -17.81
C LEU A 166 -0.09 -4.03 -16.66
N ASN A 167 -0.60 -4.30 -15.46
CA ASN A 167 -0.14 -3.68 -14.23
C ASN A 167 0.74 -4.67 -13.48
N ILE A 168 2.00 -4.32 -13.26
CA ILE A 168 2.96 -5.09 -12.47
C ILE A 168 3.08 -4.44 -11.10
N TYR A 169 2.96 -5.24 -10.05
CA TYR A 169 3.07 -4.82 -8.67
C TYR A 169 4.38 -5.34 -8.08
N THR A 170 5.21 -4.45 -7.57
CA THR A 170 6.48 -4.75 -6.89
C THR A 170 6.55 -3.97 -5.58
N HIS A 171 7.47 -4.34 -4.69
CA HIS A 171 7.69 -3.53 -3.50
C HIS A 171 8.40 -2.21 -3.85
N ALA A 172 9.59 -2.30 -4.46
CA ALA A 172 10.34 -1.14 -4.96
C ALA A 172 10.07 -0.88 -6.45
N GLY A 173 10.29 0.36 -6.88
CA GLY A 173 10.10 0.75 -8.28
C GLY A 173 11.04 -0.05 -9.21
N MET A 174 10.46 -0.70 -10.22
CA MET A 174 11.21 -1.57 -11.14
C MET A 174 10.84 -1.29 -12.59
N ASN A 175 11.82 -1.45 -13.48
CA ASN A 175 11.59 -1.35 -14.92
C ASN A 175 11.64 -2.75 -15.58
N LEU A 176 11.12 -2.85 -16.81
CA LEU A 176 11.13 -4.13 -17.56
C LEU A 176 12.54 -4.70 -17.79
N LEU A 177 13.56 -3.84 -17.90
CA LEU A 177 14.95 -4.30 -18.09
C LEU A 177 15.47 -5.00 -16.84
N GLU A 178 15.19 -4.46 -15.65
CA GLU A 178 15.53 -5.09 -14.37
C GLU A 178 14.73 -6.39 -14.16
N LEU A 179 13.44 -6.41 -14.51
CA LEU A 179 12.64 -7.64 -14.49
C LEU A 179 13.22 -8.71 -15.42
N LYS A 180 13.72 -8.33 -16.59
CA LYS A 180 14.38 -9.25 -17.53
C LYS A 180 15.69 -9.81 -16.97
N LYS A 181 16.50 -8.99 -16.30
CA LYS A 181 17.71 -9.46 -15.59
C LYS A 181 17.36 -10.45 -14.47
N LEU A 182 16.28 -10.17 -13.75
CA LEU A 182 15.78 -11.06 -12.70
C LEU A 182 15.26 -12.38 -13.27
N ALA A 183 14.55 -12.35 -14.40
CA ALA A 183 14.12 -13.56 -15.09
C ALA A 183 15.30 -14.43 -15.53
N ASP A 184 16.37 -13.82 -16.05
CA ASP A 184 17.62 -14.52 -16.41
C ASP A 184 18.29 -15.18 -15.20
N ASP A 185 18.42 -14.47 -14.06
CA ASP A 185 18.94 -15.06 -12.80
C ASP A 185 18.07 -16.21 -12.27
N TYR A 186 16.78 -16.21 -12.62
CA TYR A 186 15.82 -17.26 -12.27
C TYR A 186 15.76 -18.38 -13.32
N GLY A 187 16.51 -18.28 -14.42
CA GLY A 187 16.47 -19.23 -15.53
C GLY A 187 15.15 -19.26 -16.29
N VAL A 188 14.37 -18.18 -16.23
CA VAL A 188 13.08 -18.02 -16.92
C VAL A 188 13.32 -17.37 -18.27
N THR A 189 12.79 -17.98 -19.33
CA THR A 189 12.86 -17.40 -20.67
C THR A 189 11.95 -16.18 -20.76
N TRP A 190 12.53 -15.01 -20.99
CA TRP A 190 11.77 -13.76 -21.13
C TRP A 190 11.00 -13.70 -22.44
N GLN A 191 9.68 -13.55 -22.36
CA GLN A 191 8.81 -13.34 -23.50
C GLN A 191 7.89 -12.15 -23.23
N ASP A 192 7.90 -11.16 -24.13
CA ASP A 192 7.17 -9.90 -23.96
C ASP A 192 6.61 -9.38 -25.30
N SER A 193 6.34 -10.30 -26.23
CA SER A 193 5.85 -9.94 -27.57
C SER A 193 4.37 -9.53 -27.55
N THR A 194 3.61 -10.10 -26.62
CA THR A 194 2.23 -9.74 -26.28
C THR A 194 2.06 -9.60 -24.77
N VAL A 195 0.94 -9.01 -24.36
CA VAL A 195 0.58 -8.88 -22.94
C VAL A 195 0.48 -10.24 -22.24
N PHE A 196 0.00 -11.27 -22.96
CA PHE A 196 -0.14 -12.63 -22.45
C PHE A 196 1.22 -13.35 -22.33
N ASP A 197 2.14 -13.10 -23.26
CA ASP A 197 3.51 -13.64 -23.16
C ASP A 197 4.22 -13.08 -21.94
N LEU A 198 4.08 -11.77 -21.69
CA LEU A 198 4.67 -11.14 -20.53
C LEU A 198 4.02 -11.65 -19.24
N ALA A 199 2.68 -11.76 -19.19
CA ALA A 199 1.98 -12.35 -18.06
C ALA A 199 2.45 -13.79 -17.78
N ALA A 200 2.61 -14.62 -18.81
CA ALA A 200 3.12 -15.98 -18.68
C ALA A 200 4.58 -16.04 -18.21
N THR A 201 5.42 -15.07 -18.61
CA THR A 201 6.77 -14.91 -18.08
C THR A 201 6.74 -14.59 -16.58
N LEU A 202 5.86 -13.66 -16.16
CA LEU A 202 5.70 -13.31 -14.74
C LEU A 202 5.16 -14.48 -13.91
N ASP A 203 4.22 -15.27 -14.42
CA ASP A 203 3.75 -16.50 -13.76
C ASP A 203 4.86 -17.52 -13.55
N GLN A 204 5.73 -17.70 -14.56
CA GLN A 204 6.90 -18.58 -14.44
C GLN A 204 7.86 -18.06 -13.37
N MET A 205 8.15 -16.75 -13.36
CA MET A 205 9.00 -16.14 -12.32
C MET A 205 8.43 -16.34 -10.92
N LYS A 206 7.12 -16.14 -10.72
CA LYS A 206 6.44 -16.39 -9.44
C LYS A 206 6.52 -17.85 -9.04
N SER A 207 6.33 -18.76 -9.99
CA SER A 207 6.42 -20.20 -9.75
C SER A 207 7.82 -20.63 -9.33
N VAL A 208 8.86 -20.14 -10.03
CA VAL A 208 10.27 -20.38 -9.66
C VAL A 208 10.60 -19.77 -8.29
N PHE A 209 10.08 -18.57 -8.01
CA PHE A 209 10.26 -17.93 -6.71
C PHE A 209 9.77 -18.82 -5.57
N LYS A 210 8.52 -19.27 -5.66
CA LYS A 210 7.87 -20.11 -4.66
C LYS A 210 8.51 -21.49 -4.55
N ALA A 211 8.85 -22.11 -5.68
CA ALA A 211 9.34 -23.48 -5.69
C ALA A 211 10.79 -23.60 -5.20
N THR A 212 11.66 -22.65 -5.53
CA THR A 212 13.11 -22.79 -5.28
C THR A 212 13.76 -21.56 -4.68
N LYS A 213 13.53 -20.35 -5.22
CA LYS A 213 14.32 -19.17 -4.83
C LYS A 213 14.06 -18.69 -3.41
N LEU A 214 12.82 -18.80 -2.91
CA LEU A 214 12.52 -18.45 -1.52
C LEU A 214 13.31 -19.33 -0.54
N GLN A 215 13.39 -20.64 -0.81
CA GLN A 215 14.19 -21.55 0.02
C GLN A 215 15.69 -21.31 -0.13
N GLU A 216 16.17 -21.02 -1.34
CA GLU A 216 17.56 -20.61 -1.59
C GLU A 216 17.92 -19.37 -0.74
N ILE A 217 17.06 -18.36 -0.73
CA ILE A 217 17.21 -17.15 0.09
C ILE A 217 17.28 -17.51 1.58
N ILE A 218 16.34 -18.31 2.09
CA ILE A 218 16.33 -18.71 3.51
C ILE A 218 17.63 -19.43 3.89
N LEU A 219 18.13 -20.31 3.02
CA LEU A 219 19.40 -21.01 3.24
C LEU A 219 20.59 -20.05 3.24
N ILE A 220 20.63 -19.08 2.32
CA ILE A 220 21.67 -18.05 2.29
C ILE A 220 21.66 -17.24 3.59
N LEU A 221 20.47 -16.83 4.07
CA LEU A 221 20.33 -16.10 5.34
C LEU A 221 20.89 -16.94 6.51
N ARG A 222 20.54 -18.23 6.58
CA ARG A 222 21.07 -19.15 7.59
C ARG A 222 22.58 -19.30 7.52
N GLU A 223 23.16 -19.33 6.32
CA GLU A 223 24.60 -19.43 6.12
C GLU A 223 25.32 -18.16 6.60
N ILE A 224 24.82 -16.99 6.22
CA ILE A 224 25.40 -15.68 6.62
C ILE A 224 25.50 -15.58 8.14
N TYR A 225 24.49 -16.05 8.86
CA TYR A 225 24.45 -16.00 10.32
C TYR A 225 25.26 -17.07 11.05
N GLN A 226 25.83 -18.04 10.33
CA GLN A 226 26.82 -18.97 10.88
C GLN A 226 28.25 -18.42 10.79
N ILE A 227 28.46 -17.31 10.07
CA ILE A 227 29.75 -16.64 9.96
C ILE A 227 29.96 -15.73 11.17
N ASN A 228 30.95 -16.05 12.00
CA ASN A 228 31.26 -15.29 13.21
C ASN A 228 32.03 -13.99 12.92
N ASP A 229 32.84 -13.97 11.85
CA ASP A 229 33.62 -12.80 11.47
C ASP A 229 32.75 -11.77 10.73
N ALA A 230 32.75 -10.52 11.20
CA ALA A 230 31.88 -9.47 10.67
C ALA A 230 32.27 -9.05 9.24
N ASP A 231 33.58 -8.96 8.95
CA ASP A 231 34.08 -8.59 7.62
C ASP A 231 33.77 -9.68 6.59
N GLU A 232 33.97 -10.94 6.94
CA GLU A 232 33.60 -12.09 6.12
C GLU A 232 32.09 -12.12 5.88
N ARG A 233 31.28 -11.91 6.92
CA ARG A 233 29.82 -11.87 6.82
C ARG A 233 29.37 -10.78 5.86
N LEU A 234 29.95 -9.59 5.93
CA LEU A 234 29.65 -8.48 5.03
C LEU A 234 30.00 -8.84 3.57
N GLN A 235 31.18 -9.41 3.32
CA GLN A 235 31.60 -9.81 1.97
C GLN A 235 30.68 -10.87 1.37
N VAL A 236 30.29 -11.88 2.16
CA VAL A 236 29.37 -12.93 1.73
C VAL A 236 27.98 -12.36 1.44
N THR A 237 27.48 -11.49 2.31
CA THR A 237 26.21 -10.78 2.13
C THR A 237 26.20 -9.98 0.83
N GLN A 238 27.26 -9.19 0.57
CA GLN A 238 27.38 -8.41 -0.66
C GLN A 238 27.38 -9.30 -1.90
N LYS A 239 28.17 -10.39 -1.87
CA LYS A 239 28.33 -11.30 -3.00
C LYS A 239 27.07 -12.11 -3.30
N LYS A 240 26.39 -12.63 -2.27
CA LYS A 240 25.27 -13.57 -2.41
C LYS A 240 23.91 -12.89 -2.51
N LEU A 241 23.75 -11.70 -1.93
CA LEU A 241 22.47 -10.99 -1.89
C LEU A 241 22.55 -9.66 -2.63
N VAL A 242 23.39 -8.73 -2.18
CA VAL A 242 23.35 -7.32 -2.65
C VAL A 242 23.64 -7.18 -4.14
N ASN A 243 24.57 -7.97 -4.67
CA ASN A 243 24.95 -7.92 -6.09
C ASN A 243 24.00 -8.70 -7.01
N LYS A 244 22.86 -9.18 -6.50
CA LYS A 244 21.88 -9.96 -7.28
C LYS A 244 20.73 -9.06 -7.77
N PRO A 245 20.12 -9.37 -8.93
CA PRO A 245 18.92 -8.66 -9.40
C PRO A 245 17.77 -8.66 -8.40
N PHE A 246 17.68 -9.70 -7.55
CA PHE A 246 16.73 -9.75 -6.44
C PHE A 246 16.86 -8.55 -5.49
N TRP A 247 18.07 -8.06 -5.21
CA TRP A 247 18.24 -6.92 -4.31
C TRP A 247 17.56 -5.65 -4.85
N SER A 248 17.60 -5.44 -6.17
CA SER A 248 16.95 -4.30 -6.82
C SER A 248 15.43 -4.30 -6.64
N ILE A 249 14.76 -5.47 -6.64
CA ILE A 249 13.29 -5.52 -6.52
C ILE A 249 12.77 -5.08 -5.14
N ILE A 250 13.63 -5.18 -4.12
CA ILE A 250 13.28 -4.83 -2.73
C ILE A 250 13.91 -3.51 -2.27
N TRP A 251 14.94 -2.98 -2.94
CA TRP A 251 15.65 -1.77 -2.48
C TRP A 251 15.68 -0.60 -3.46
N ASN A 252 15.29 -0.78 -4.72
CA ASN A 252 15.51 0.27 -5.72
C ASN A 252 14.79 1.58 -5.37
N ARG A 253 15.56 2.67 -5.36
CA ARG A 253 15.10 4.06 -5.25
C ARG A 253 15.58 4.93 -6.41
N SER A 254 16.28 4.32 -7.38
CA SER A 254 16.80 5.04 -8.53
C SER A 254 15.77 5.07 -9.65
N TYR A 255 15.30 6.29 -9.96
CA TYR A 255 14.43 6.56 -11.10
C TYR A 255 15.17 7.20 -12.29
N SER A 256 16.48 7.41 -12.19
CA SER A 256 17.27 8.04 -13.27
C SER A 256 17.22 7.26 -14.57
N ASP A 257 17.13 5.93 -14.46
CA ASP A 257 17.15 5.00 -15.59
C ASP A 257 15.74 4.50 -15.95
N ILE A 258 14.72 5.06 -15.31
CA ILE A 258 13.33 4.77 -15.63
C ILE A 258 12.97 5.54 -16.89
N GLY A 259 13.16 4.86 -18.01
CA GLY A 259 12.85 5.39 -19.33
C GLY A 259 11.41 5.93 -19.44
N PRO A 260 11.18 6.93 -20.30
CA PRO A 260 9.91 7.67 -20.39
C PRO A 260 8.71 6.85 -20.91
N TYR A 261 8.93 5.60 -21.32
CA TYR A 261 7.90 4.74 -21.91
C TYR A 261 8.09 3.30 -21.44
N GLN A 262 7.03 2.67 -20.94
CA GLN A 262 6.92 1.21 -20.92
C GLN A 262 5.82 0.76 -21.87
N ARG A 263 5.88 1.25 -23.10
CA ARG A 263 5.12 0.62 -24.18
C ARG A 263 5.94 -0.55 -24.68
N GLN A 264 5.40 -1.75 -24.52
CA GLN A 264 6.00 -2.98 -25.01
C GLN A 264 5.23 -3.41 -26.26
N GLY A 265 5.78 -3.12 -27.43
CA GLY A 265 5.08 -3.32 -28.70
C GLY A 265 3.74 -2.57 -28.75
N ASN A 266 2.63 -3.32 -28.64
CA ASN A 266 1.27 -2.79 -28.78
C ASN A 266 0.52 -2.57 -27.46
N PHE A 267 1.10 -2.91 -26.32
CA PHE A 267 0.46 -2.75 -25.01
C PHE A 267 1.26 -1.83 -24.08
N PHE A 268 0.61 -1.30 -23.04
CA PHE A 268 1.29 -0.57 -21.98
C PHE A 268 1.55 -1.45 -20.76
N VAL A 269 2.69 -1.19 -20.12
CA VAL A 269 3.02 -1.73 -18.81
C VAL A 269 3.01 -0.58 -17.79
N HIS A 270 2.31 -0.79 -16.69
CA HIS A 270 2.27 0.09 -15.53
C HIS A 270 2.97 -0.60 -14.38
N ASN A 271 3.92 0.08 -13.72
CA ASN A 271 4.56 -0.42 -12.51
C ASN A 271 3.94 0.29 -11.33
N ILE A 272 3.39 -0.48 -10.42
CA ILE A 272 2.75 -0.01 -9.21
C ILE A 272 3.61 -0.52 -8.05
N HIS A 273 4.09 0.37 -7.21
CA HIS A 273 5.01 0.00 -6.13
C HIS A 273 4.69 0.69 -4.81
N GLY A 274 5.14 0.11 -3.70
CA GLY A 274 4.83 0.57 -2.35
C GLY A 274 5.89 1.48 -1.73
N HIS A 275 7.13 1.38 -2.18
CA HIS A 275 8.29 2.05 -1.58
C HIS A 275 8.66 3.31 -2.39
N ASP A 276 8.90 4.42 -1.69
CA ASP A 276 9.53 5.67 -2.15
C ASP A 276 8.61 6.76 -2.77
N GLU A 277 8.50 7.87 -2.04
CA GLU A 277 7.78 9.10 -2.39
C GLU A 277 8.48 9.94 -3.47
N SER A 278 9.76 9.67 -3.76
CA SER A 278 10.53 10.40 -4.77
C SER A 278 10.21 9.99 -6.22
N CYS A 279 9.30 9.02 -6.39
CA CYS A 279 8.80 8.59 -7.69
C CYS A 279 8.24 9.79 -8.49
N PRO A 280 8.75 10.07 -9.71
CA PRO A 280 8.34 11.24 -10.47
C PRO A 280 6.85 11.20 -10.84
N SER A 281 6.06 12.11 -10.27
CA SER A 281 4.61 12.23 -10.53
C SER A 281 4.25 12.51 -11.99
N SER A 282 5.22 12.93 -12.80
CA SER A 282 5.05 13.16 -14.24
C SER A 282 4.98 11.87 -15.06
N ASN A 283 5.42 10.72 -14.52
CA ASN A 283 5.42 9.44 -15.22
C ASN A 283 4.18 8.61 -14.90
N LYS A 284 3.13 8.74 -15.72
CA LYS A 284 1.86 8.01 -15.55
C LYS A 284 1.95 6.47 -15.63
N TYR A 285 3.11 5.90 -16.00
CA TYR A 285 3.33 4.45 -16.05
C TYR A 285 4.04 3.92 -14.80
N TYR A 286 4.42 4.80 -13.88
CA TYR A 286 4.95 4.46 -12.57
C TYR A 286 4.06 5.08 -11.51
N VAL A 287 3.48 4.24 -10.68
CA VAL A 287 2.54 4.65 -9.63
C VAL A 287 3.13 4.21 -8.31
N SER A 288 3.62 5.17 -7.53
CA SER A 288 3.97 4.92 -6.13
C SER A 288 2.72 5.04 -5.27
N LEU A 289 2.41 3.97 -4.52
CA LEU A 289 1.41 3.97 -3.45
C LEU A 289 2.01 4.37 -2.10
N ASP A 290 3.28 4.77 -2.06
CA ASP A 290 3.96 5.34 -0.90
C ASP A 290 3.44 6.75 -0.51
N SER A 291 2.35 7.18 -1.15
CA SER A 291 1.69 8.46 -0.97
C SER A 291 0.66 8.42 0.18
N PRO A 292 0.12 9.59 0.61
CA PRO A 292 -1.00 9.65 1.55
C PRO A 292 -2.17 8.74 1.21
N LEU A 293 -2.38 8.40 -0.07
CA LEU A 293 -3.41 7.46 -0.50
C LEU A 293 -3.24 6.05 0.12
N GLY A 294 -2.01 5.57 0.20
CA GLY A 294 -1.65 4.28 0.78
C GLY A 294 -1.28 4.36 2.27
N LYS A 295 -0.96 5.56 2.77
CA LYS A 295 -0.44 5.78 4.14
C LYS A 295 -1.38 6.50 5.10
N CYS A 296 -2.36 7.27 4.62
CA CYS A 296 -3.22 8.06 5.49
C CYS A 296 -4.52 7.32 5.81
N PHE A 297 -4.95 7.48 7.06
CA PHE A 297 -6.30 7.17 7.51
C PHE A 297 -7.25 8.17 6.86
N LEU A 298 -7.79 7.83 5.69
CA LEU A 298 -8.92 8.56 5.13
C LEU A 298 -10.14 8.28 6.04
N PRO A 299 -10.93 9.30 6.43
CA PRO A 299 -12.18 9.11 7.17
C PRO A 299 -13.05 8.01 6.52
N GLU A 300 -13.90 7.30 7.28
CA GLU A 300 -14.71 6.18 6.76
C GLU A 300 -15.54 6.53 5.50
N GLU A 301 -15.92 7.80 5.32
CA GLU A 301 -16.62 8.29 4.11
C GLU A 301 -15.70 8.43 2.86
N GLU A 302 -14.39 8.43 3.07
CA GLU A 302 -13.34 8.59 2.07
C GLU A 302 -12.48 7.34 1.86
N THR A 303 -12.70 6.26 2.62
CA THR A 303 -12.09 4.94 2.35
C THR A 303 -12.68 4.37 1.04
N ARG A 304 -12.27 4.95 -0.08
CA ARG A 304 -12.72 4.58 -1.41
C ARG A 304 -12.00 3.31 -1.81
N LEU A 305 -12.79 2.26 -2.03
CA LEU A 305 -12.36 1.08 -2.76
C LEU A 305 -11.71 1.53 -4.08
N PHE A 306 -10.39 1.39 -4.20
CA PHE A 306 -9.68 1.62 -5.47
C PHE A 306 -10.00 0.47 -6.42
N THR A 307 -11.14 0.59 -7.08
CA THR A 307 -11.42 -0.23 -8.26
C THR A 307 -10.72 0.41 -9.46
N LEU A 308 -10.01 -0.38 -10.25
CA LEU A 308 -9.34 0.04 -11.49
C LEU A 308 -10.34 0.41 -12.61
N ASN A 309 -11.49 0.99 -12.27
CA ASN A 309 -12.38 1.58 -13.25
C ASN A 309 -11.74 2.87 -13.77
N ARG A 310 -11.39 2.88 -15.06
CA ARG A 310 -10.83 4.01 -15.81
C ARG A 310 -11.59 5.33 -15.61
N TRP A 311 -12.91 5.26 -15.35
CA TRP A 311 -13.75 6.41 -15.04
C TRP A 311 -13.51 6.96 -13.62
N PHE A 312 -13.28 6.08 -12.65
CA PHE A 312 -12.95 6.47 -11.27
C PHE A 312 -11.54 7.03 -11.17
N TYR A 313 -10.55 6.41 -11.83
CA TYR A 313 -9.17 6.92 -11.86
C TYR A 313 -9.09 8.34 -12.45
N LYS A 314 -9.77 8.62 -13.57
CA LYS A 314 -9.86 9.98 -14.13
C LYS A 314 -10.54 10.97 -13.19
N THR A 315 -11.50 10.53 -12.40
CA THR A 315 -12.21 11.38 -11.43
C THR A 315 -11.36 11.65 -10.20
N LEU A 316 -10.61 10.64 -9.74
CA LEU A 316 -9.62 10.73 -8.66
C LEU A 316 -8.44 11.62 -9.05
N CYS A 317 -7.78 11.40 -10.19
CA CYS A 317 -6.72 12.29 -10.64
C CYS A 317 -7.20 13.73 -10.79
N ARG A 318 -8.46 13.96 -11.18
CA ARG A 318 -9.05 15.32 -11.23
C ARG A 318 -9.28 15.90 -9.83
N GLN A 319 -9.74 15.10 -8.88
CA GLN A 319 -9.96 15.54 -7.49
C GLN A 319 -8.63 15.78 -6.77
N GLU A 320 -7.63 14.93 -6.97
CA GLU A 320 -6.27 15.10 -6.45
C GLU A 320 -5.58 16.31 -7.08
N PHE A 321 -5.69 16.52 -8.40
CA PHE A 321 -5.20 17.77 -9.02
C PHE A 321 -5.92 19.00 -8.45
N SER A 322 -7.22 18.91 -8.18
CA SER A 322 -8.00 20.02 -7.63
C SER A 322 -7.64 20.31 -6.17
N LEU A 323 -7.37 19.27 -5.38
CA LEU A 323 -6.92 19.38 -3.99
C LEU A 323 -5.47 19.89 -3.91
N ALA A 324 -4.58 19.37 -4.76
CA ALA A 324 -3.21 19.86 -4.88
C ALA A 324 -3.18 21.34 -5.34
N GLU A 325 -3.99 21.74 -6.32
CA GLU A 325 -4.14 23.15 -6.71
C GLU A 325 -4.72 24.03 -5.58
N TYR A 326 -5.61 23.48 -4.75
CA TYR A 326 -6.20 24.17 -3.60
C TYR A 326 -5.16 24.41 -2.49
N HIS A 327 -4.29 23.44 -2.23
CA HIS A 327 -3.25 23.54 -1.21
C HIS A 327 -1.99 24.31 -1.65
N LEU A 328 -1.75 24.45 -2.96
CA LEU A 328 -0.62 25.18 -3.52
C LEU A 328 -0.88 26.68 -3.78
N LYS A 329 -2.12 27.16 -3.62
CA LYS A 329 -2.39 28.61 -3.71
C LYS A 329 -2.14 29.27 -2.34
N PRO A 330 -1.36 30.38 -2.28
CA PRO A 330 -1.20 31.14 -1.04
C PRO A 330 -2.59 31.55 -0.55
N LYS A 331 -2.85 31.41 0.76
CA LYS A 331 -4.13 31.71 1.43
C LYS A 331 -4.65 33.09 1.02
N TYR A 332 -5.45 33.11 -0.04
CA TYR A 332 -6.17 34.29 -0.49
C TYR A 332 -7.55 34.21 0.16
N THR A 333 -7.87 35.22 0.97
CA THR A 333 -9.21 35.42 1.50
C THR A 333 -10.19 35.44 0.32
N PRO A 334 -11.26 34.61 0.28
CA PRO A 334 -12.15 34.60 -0.86
C PRO A 334 -12.89 35.94 -0.93
N PRO A 335 -12.99 36.58 -2.11
CA PRO A 335 -13.80 37.77 -2.26
C PRO A 335 -15.28 37.36 -2.15
N SER A 336 -16.11 38.24 -1.59
CA SER A 336 -17.54 38.01 -1.35
C SER A 336 -18.30 37.46 -2.58
N LEU A 337 -19.43 36.78 -2.38
CA LEU A 337 -20.25 36.22 -3.48
C LEU A 337 -20.67 37.30 -4.52
N LEU A 338 -20.78 38.57 -4.11
CA LEU A 338 -21.05 39.71 -5.00
C LEU A 338 -19.94 39.92 -6.05
N SER A 339 -18.68 39.70 -5.66
CA SER A 339 -17.50 39.82 -6.54
C SER A 339 -17.41 38.68 -7.55
N ILE A 340 -17.88 37.48 -7.19
CA ILE A 340 -17.97 36.33 -8.11
C ILE A 340 -19.09 36.58 -9.13
N LEU A 341 -20.24 37.12 -8.70
CA LEU A 341 -21.34 37.44 -9.60
C LEU A 341 -21.01 38.59 -10.58
N SER A 342 -20.20 39.58 -10.17
CA SER A 342 -19.71 40.63 -11.08
C SER A 342 -18.68 40.15 -12.10
N MET A 343 -18.02 39.00 -11.87
CA MET A 343 -17.11 38.41 -12.86
C MET A 343 -17.86 37.66 -13.98
N TYR A 344 -19.13 37.29 -13.76
CA TYR A 344 -19.96 36.60 -14.76
C TYR A 344 -20.90 37.52 -15.56
N THR A 345 -20.85 38.83 -15.36
CA THR A 345 -21.45 39.81 -16.30
C THR A 345 -20.50 40.06 -17.47
N MET A 346 -20.25 39.02 -18.27
CA MET A 346 -19.65 39.15 -19.61
C MET A 346 -20.78 39.13 -20.67
N PRO A 347 -20.79 40.01 -21.68
CA PRO A 347 -21.94 40.17 -22.60
C PRO A 347 -22.19 39.01 -23.58
N SER A 348 -21.46 37.89 -23.50
CA SER A 348 -21.38 36.91 -24.60
C SER A 348 -21.88 35.50 -24.29
N LEU A 349 -22.48 35.26 -23.12
CA LEU A 349 -23.17 33.98 -22.89
C LEU A 349 -24.57 34.02 -23.50
N ASN A 350 -24.75 33.28 -24.60
CA ASN A 350 -26.05 33.04 -25.21
C ASN A 350 -27.03 32.51 -24.15
N MET A 351 -28.20 33.14 -24.06
CA MET A 351 -29.31 32.83 -23.15
C MET A 351 -29.63 31.32 -23.06
N LYS A 352 -29.38 30.55 -24.13
CA LYS A 352 -29.47 29.08 -24.12
C LYS A 352 -28.56 28.40 -23.09
N ASN A 353 -27.33 28.87 -22.90
CA ASN A 353 -26.36 28.25 -21.99
C ASN A 353 -26.67 28.55 -20.52
N CYS A 354 -27.15 29.77 -20.24
CA CYS A 354 -27.65 30.12 -18.90
C CYS A 354 -28.89 29.29 -18.52
N LEU A 355 -29.79 29.05 -19.48
CA LEU A 355 -30.98 28.23 -19.28
C LEU A 355 -30.65 26.74 -19.13
N LEU A 356 -29.67 26.22 -19.89
CA LEU A 356 -29.20 24.83 -19.76
C LEU A 356 -28.59 24.56 -18.38
N MET A 357 -27.75 25.47 -17.89
CA MET A 357 -27.18 25.39 -16.54
C MET A 357 -28.27 25.47 -15.46
N SER A 358 -29.26 26.33 -15.66
CA SER A 358 -30.40 26.44 -14.73
C SER A 358 -31.26 25.16 -14.71
N GLY A 359 -31.45 24.52 -15.87
CA GLY A 359 -32.13 23.23 -15.98
C GLY A 359 -31.35 22.08 -15.34
N LEU A 360 -30.03 22.05 -15.49
CA LEU A 360 -29.16 21.08 -14.83
C LEU A 360 -29.21 21.25 -13.31
N ILE A 361 -29.15 22.48 -12.80
CA ILE A 361 -29.28 22.76 -11.36
C ILE A 361 -30.65 22.27 -10.83
N TYR A 362 -31.73 22.44 -11.61
CA TYR A 362 -33.06 21.95 -11.23
C TYR A 362 -33.18 20.42 -11.26
N LEU A 363 -32.53 19.73 -12.20
CA LEU A 363 -32.50 18.27 -12.24
C LEU A 363 -31.66 17.70 -11.09
N PHE A 364 -30.55 18.36 -10.75
CA PHE A 364 -29.74 18.04 -9.58
C PHE A 364 -30.50 18.30 -8.26
N ARG A 365 -31.37 19.32 -8.18
CA ARG A 365 -32.26 19.56 -7.01
C ARG A 365 -33.08 18.32 -6.64
N ASN A 366 -33.70 17.68 -7.62
CA ASN A 366 -34.59 16.53 -7.38
C ASN A 366 -33.86 15.23 -7.06
N GLN A 367 -32.62 15.07 -7.56
CA GLN A 367 -31.79 13.92 -7.17
C GLN A 367 -31.15 14.15 -5.80
N LEU A 368 -30.57 15.33 -5.55
CA LEU A 368 -29.85 15.60 -4.30
C LEU A 368 -30.78 15.69 -3.09
N SER A 369 -31.99 16.25 -3.20
CA SER A 369 -32.92 16.27 -2.05
C SER A 369 -33.41 14.89 -1.65
N LYS A 370 -33.50 13.97 -2.63
CA LYS A 370 -33.92 12.58 -2.42
C LYS A 370 -32.83 11.71 -1.78
N TYR A 371 -31.56 12.03 -2.02
CA TYR A 371 -30.42 11.26 -1.49
C TYR A 371 -29.86 11.81 -0.18
N PHE A 372 -29.92 13.12 0.05
CA PHE A 372 -29.15 13.72 1.14
C PHE A 372 -29.98 14.28 2.29
N GLY A 373 -31.30 14.49 2.15
CA GLY A 373 -32.16 14.86 3.28
C GLY A 373 -31.68 16.07 4.11
N ILE A 374 -30.96 17.04 3.51
CA ILE A 374 -30.32 18.14 4.26
C ILE A 374 -31.21 19.41 4.21
N PRO A 375 -31.69 19.92 5.37
CA PRO A 375 -32.50 21.15 5.44
C PRO A 375 -31.77 22.43 4.97
N PHE A 376 -30.44 22.42 4.99
CA PHE A 376 -29.60 23.55 4.60
C PHE A 376 -29.70 23.89 3.09
N LEU A 377 -29.74 22.87 2.24
CA LEU A 377 -29.88 23.06 0.79
C LEU A 377 -31.28 23.56 0.41
N GLN A 378 -32.31 23.12 1.13
CA GLN A 378 -33.69 23.54 0.91
C GLN A 378 -33.86 25.07 1.04
N ASN A 379 -33.24 25.67 2.07
CA ASN A 379 -33.31 27.11 2.36
C ASN A 379 -32.58 27.97 1.32
N ILE A 380 -31.55 27.41 0.67
CA ILE A 380 -30.82 28.06 -0.43
C ILE A 380 -31.69 28.05 -1.70
N PHE A 381 -32.37 26.95 -1.99
CA PHE A 381 -33.19 26.80 -3.19
C PHE A 381 -34.55 27.51 -3.12
N ASP A 382 -35.15 27.63 -1.95
CA ASP A 382 -36.43 28.34 -1.78
C ASP A 382 -36.34 29.85 -2.04
N ARG A 383 -35.11 30.40 -2.07
CA ARG A 383 -34.84 31.80 -2.44
C ARG A 383 -34.72 32.04 -3.94
N ILE A 384 -34.76 30.99 -4.76
CA ILE A 384 -34.66 31.07 -6.22
C ILE A 384 -36.04 30.80 -6.83
N SER A 385 -36.81 31.86 -7.10
CA SER A 385 -38.11 31.73 -7.78
C SER A 385 -37.95 31.78 -9.30
N PHE A 386 -38.42 30.74 -10.00
CA PHE A 386 -38.57 30.77 -11.47
C PHE A 386 -40.05 30.93 -11.86
N ASN A 387 -40.33 31.76 -12.87
CA ASN A 387 -41.68 31.96 -13.40
C ASN A 387 -42.09 30.73 -14.25
N SER A 388 -43.14 30.03 -13.83
CA SER A 388 -43.54 28.73 -14.41
C SER A 388 -43.94 28.79 -15.89
N LYS A 389 -44.32 29.97 -16.41
CA LYS A 389 -44.73 30.14 -17.82
C LYS A 389 -43.57 29.99 -18.81
N ASP A 390 -42.34 30.31 -18.41
CA ASP A 390 -41.18 30.23 -19.30
C ASP A 390 -40.67 28.77 -19.43
N PHE A 391 -40.88 27.96 -18.40
CA PHE A 391 -40.45 26.55 -18.38
C PHE A 391 -41.33 25.66 -19.27
N SER A 392 -42.65 25.91 -19.33
CA SER A 392 -43.58 25.13 -20.14
C SER A 392 -43.37 25.31 -21.65
N LYS A 393 -42.83 26.47 -22.06
CA LYS A 393 -42.50 26.76 -23.47
C LYS A 393 -41.24 26.04 -23.94
N LEU A 394 -40.37 25.65 -22.99
CA LEU A 394 -39.08 25.02 -23.22
C LEU A 394 -39.16 23.49 -23.34
N LEU A 395 -40.16 22.86 -22.72
CA LEU A 395 -40.43 21.42 -22.84
C LEU A 395 -41.13 21.02 -24.15
N LYS A 396 -41.63 21.98 -24.93
CA LYS A 396 -42.34 21.74 -26.20
C LYS A 396 -41.44 21.83 -27.45
N ASN A 397 -40.21 22.32 -27.31
CA ASN A 397 -39.18 22.35 -28.35
C ASN A 397 -38.06 21.39 -27.96
#